data_AF-A0A3E2V4E9-F1
#
_entry.id   AF-A0A3E2V4E9-F1
#
_cell.length_a   1.000
_cell.length_b   1.000
_cell.length_c   1.000
_cell.angle_alpha   90.00
_cell.angle_beta   90.00
_cell.angle_gamma   90.00
#
_symmetry.space_group_name_H-M   'P 1'
#
loop_
_entity.id
_entity.type
_entity.pdbx_description
1 polymer ?
#
loop_
_entity_poly.entity_id
_entity_poly.type
_entity_poly.pdbx_seq_one_letter_code
_entity_poly.pdbx_strand_id
1 'polypeptide(L)'
;PTIDTSSPGVKKLLYIAVGEDGGQKEFMKEIRVVAPKPPVLQLKKDKVEIYVKEVFDARSYVRKAYSDYDGDLDVSIRGSYDVKKAGTYTITYKVKDSSGHTATKELRLIVKEKEEAPKEKEPQHPQKAEQPSTAQPPKEQDTTTGSALAPEAEKPQEPAPSIGVQTWLFANGESFSSAQEKCNAAGAASGRRYQCNVLQDDAGIYTGYRLDLR
;
A
#
# COMPACT_ATOMS: atom_id res chain seq x y z
N PRO A 1 -0.93 32.23 14.09
CA PRO A 1 -2.04 31.51 13.43
C PRO A 1 -2.00 30.03 13.83
N THR A 2 -3.12 29.48 14.30
CA THR A 2 -3.22 28.05 14.60
C THR A 2 -3.47 27.30 13.29
N ILE A 3 -2.74 26.21 13.07
CA ILE A 3 -2.90 25.38 11.87
C ILE A 3 -3.82 24.23 12.23
N ASP A 4 -4.91 24.09 11.48
CA ASP A 4 -5.76 22.90 11.57
C ASP A 4 -5.01 21.69 10.99
N THR A 5 -4.68 20.75 11.88
CA THR A 5 -4.03 19.47 11.56
C THR A 5 -5.00 18.29 11.60
N SER A 6 -6.31 18.52 11.71
CA SER A 6 -7.32 17.46 11.75
C SER A 6 -7.48 16.74 10.41
N SER A 7 -7.08 17.39 9.31
CA SER A 7 -7.16 16.85 7.95
C SER A 7 -5.80 16.96 7.24
N PRO A 8 -5.33 15.90 6.56
CA PRO A 8 -4.14 15.93 5.72
C PRO A 8 -4.25 16.94 4.58
N GLY A 9 -3.10 17.34 4.05
CA GLY A 9 -3.00 18.26 2.93
C GLY A 9 -1.96 19.35 3.15
N VAL A 10 -1.83 20.22 2.15
CA VAL A 10 -0.90 21.36 2.19
C VAL A 10 -1.61 22.58 2.76
N LYS A 11 -1.09 23.11 3.86
CA LYS A 11 -1.51 24.35 4.48
C LYS A 11 -0.50 25.43 4.14
N LYS A 12 -0.97 26.59 3.69
CA LYS A 12 -0.11 27.72 3.32
C LYS A 12 -0.24 28.82 4.37
N LEU A 13 0.89 29.27 4.92
CA LEU A 13 0.96 30.41 5.81
C LEU A 13 1.64 31.56 5.09
N LEU A 14 0.95 32.69 5.06
CA LEU A 14 1.49 33.96 4.60
C LEU A 14 2.06 34.71 5.81
N TYR A 15 3.36 34.96 5.79
CA TYR A 15 4.04 35.85 6.72
C TYR A 15 4.31 37.17 6.02
N ILE A 16 3.90 38.28 6.63
CA ILE A 16 4.16 39.62 6.13
C ILE A 16 5.10 40.28 7.13
N ALA A 17 6.33 40.56 6.69
CA ALA A 17 7.28 41.37 7.45
C ALA A 17 7.08 42.84 7.06
N VAL A 18 6.82 43.70 8.04
CA VAL A 18 6.67 45.14 7.84
C VAL A 18 7.92 45.85 8.38
N GLY A 19 8.60 46.61 7.54
CA GLY A 19 9.75 47.44 7.91
C GLY A 19 9.33 48.72 8.64
N GLU A 20 10.30 49.40 9.27
CA GLU A 20 10.06 50.69 9.96
C GLU A 20 9.57 51.79 9.00
N ASP A 21 9.89 51.67 7.72
CA ASP A 21 9.42 52.54 6.63
C ASP A 21 8.01 52.18 6.12
N GLY A 22 7.37 51.14 6.69
CA GLY A 22 6.08 50.61 6.25
C GLY A 22 6.17 49.67 5.04
N GLY A 23 7.38 49.40 4.52
CA GLY A 23 7.59 48.45 3.44
C GLY A 23 7.23 47.02 3.86
N GLN A 24 6.53 46.27 3.00
CA GLN A 24 6.10 44.91 3.31
C GLN A 24 6.85 43.88 2.46
N LYS A 25 7.23 42.75 3.07
CA LYS A 25 7.74 41.58 2.36
C LYS A 25 6.94 40.34 2.77
N GLU A 26 6.48 39.61 1.77
CA GLU A 26 5.70 38.39 1.96
C GLU A 26 6.58 37.15 1.89
N PHE A 27 6.33 36.20 2.79
CA PHE A 27 6.98 34.91 2.84
C PHE A 27 5.90 33.84 2.98
N MET A 28 5.83 32.95 2.00
CA MET A 28 4.91 31.81 2.05
C MET A 28 5.62 30.60 2.65
N LYS A 29 5.02 30.01 3.70
CA LYS A 29 5.46 28.74 4.27
C LYS A 29 4.41 27.67 3.97
N GLU A 30 4.84 26.60 3.33
CA GLU A 30 3.99 25.42 3.12
C GLU A 30 4.23 24.40 4.24
N ILE A 31 3.15 23.91 4.83
CA ILE A 31 3.16 22.87 5.85
C ILE A 31 2.31 21.72 5.33
N ARG A 32 2.92 20.55 5.20
CA ARG A 32 2.23 19.33 4.78
C ARG A 32 1.79 18.56 6.02
N VAL A 33 0.49 18.43 6.21
CA VAL A 33 -0.12 17.53 7.19
C VAL A 33 -0.31 16.18 6.51
N VAL A 34 0.18 15.11 7.14
CA VAL A 34 0.08 13.74 6.60
C VAL A 34 -0.77 12.87 7.51
N ALA A 35 -1.53 11.95 6.92
CA ALA A 35 -2.22 10.91 7.66
C ALA A 35 -1.17 10.00 8.33
N PRO A 36 -1.36 9.59 9.60
CA PRO A 36 -0.42 8.71 10.29
C PRO A 36 -0.55 7.23 9.90
N LYS A 37 -1.62 6.83 9.20
CA LYS A 37 -1.90 5.44 8.84
C LYS A 37 -2.06 5.29 7.32
N PRO A 38 -1.65 4.14 6.75
CA PRO A 38 -1.91 3.83 5.36
C PRO A 38 -3.40 3.52 5.10
N PRO A 39 -3.85 3.60 3.83
CA PRO A 39 -5.22 3.27 3.47
C PRO A 39 -5.50 1.77 3.58
N VAL A 40 -6.79 1.42 3.71
CA VAL A 40 -7.27 0.05 3.72
C VAL A 40 -7.85 -0.30 2.34
N LEU A 41 -7.36 -1.41 1.78
CA LEU A 41 -7.87 -2.03 0.56
C LEU A 41 -8.27 -3.47 0.84
N GLN A 42 -9.55 -3.79 0.62
CA GLN A 42 -10.12 -5.12 0.79
C GLN A 42 -10.86 -5.53 -0.48
N LEU A 43 -10.59 -6.76 -0.94
CA LEU A 43 -11.33 -7.40 -2.01
C LEU A 43 -12.38 -8.35 -1.41
N LYS A 44 -13.45 -8.62 -2.16
CA LYS A 44 -14.46 -9.63 -1.79
C LYS A 44 -13.89 -11.04 -1.82
N LYS A 45 -12.97 -11.30 -2.75
CA LYS A 45 -12.23 -12.55 -2.95
C LYS A 45 -10.83 -12.20 -3.44
N ASP A 46 -9.88 -13.10 -3.20
CA ASP A 46 -8.51 -13.09 -3.72
C ASP A 46 -8.35 -14.02 -4.94
N LYS A 47 -9.30 -14.95 -5.14
CA LYS A 47 -9.39 -15.84 -6.29
C LYS A 47 -10.81 -15.92 -6.84
N VAL A 48 -10.92 -15.92 -8.17
CA VAL A 48 -12.18 -16.08 -8.91
C VAL A 48 -11.97 -17.12 -10.00
N GLU A 49 -12.92 -18.03 -10.15
CA GLU A 49 -12.95 -18.99 -11.23
C GLU A 49 -14.20 -18.74 -12.09
N ILE A 50 -14.01 -18.68 -13.40
CA ILE A 50 -15.07 -18.54 -14.40
C ILE A 50 -14.83 -19.54 -15.53
N TYR A 51 -15.84 -19.81 -16.33
CA TYR A 51 -15.69 -20.52 -17.60
C TYR A 51 -15.45 -19.56 -18.77
N VAL A 52 -14.85 -20.07 -19.84
CA VAL A 52 -14.64 -19.31 -21.08
C VAL A 52 -15.93 -18.61 -21.53
N LYS A 53 -15.81 -17.32 -21.87
CA LYS A 53 -16.87 -16.37 -22.29
C LYS A 53 -17.84 -15.93 -21.18
N GLU A 54 -17.65 -16.34 -19.94
CA GLU A 54 -18.40 -15.76 -18.83
C GLU A 54 -18.02 -14.29 -18.59
N VAL A 55 -19.00 -13.52 -18.09
CA VAL A 55 -18.81 -12.11 -17.79
C VAL A 55 -17.95 -11.96 -16.54
N PHE A 56 -16.95 -11.09 -16.61
CA PHE A 56 -16.10 -10.75 -15.48
C PHE A 56 -15.85 -9.24 -15.44
N ASP A 57 -16.18 -8.62 -14.30
CA ASP A 57 -15.88 -7.23 -13.99
C ASP A 57 -14.95 -7.15 -12.77
N ALA A 58 -13.70 -6.73 -13.02
CA ALA A 58 -12.70 -6.56 -11.98
C ALA A 58 -13.12 -5.55 -10.90
N ARG A 59 -13.85 -4.48 -11.25
CA ARG A 59 -14.26 -3.43 -10.29
C ARG A 59 -15.24 -3.97 -9.25
N SER A 60 -16.13 -4.88 -9.65
CA SER A 60 -17.12 -5.49 -8.76
C SER A 60 -16.53 -6.23 -7.54
N TYR A 61 -15.25 -6.60 -7.58
CA TYR A 61 -14.57 -7.32 -6.49
C TYR A 61 -13.98 -6.42 -5.41
N VAL A 62 -13.99 -5.10 -5.58
CA VAL A 62 -13.61 -4.17 -4.50
C VAL A 62 -14.69 -4.22 -3.41
N ARG A 63 -14.28 -4.50 -2.17
CA ARG A 63 -15.16 -4.49 -0.98
C ARG A 63 -15.03 -3.18 -0.20
N LYS A 64 -13.80 -2.73 0.03
CA LYS A 64 -13.50 -1.53 0.79
C LYS A 64 -12.22 -0.90 0.26
N ALA A 65 -12.22 0.41 0.07
CA ALA A 65 -11.07 1.19 -0.37
C ALA A 65 -11.18 2.57 0.30
N TYR A 66 -10.52 2.76 1.45
CA TYR A 66 -10.69 3.98 2.24
C TYR A 66 -9.45 4.33 3.07
N SER A 67 -9.29 5.59 3.45
CA SER A 67 -8.42 6.01 4.56
C SER A 67 -9.25 6.72 5.64
N ASP A 68 -8.74 6.77 6.88
CA ASP A 68 -9.42 7.44 7.99
C ASP A 68 -9.59 8.96 7.77
N TYR A 69 -8.82 9.55 6.86
CA TYR A 69 -8.75 11.00 6.66
C TYR A 69 -9.21 11.51 5.29
N ASP A 70 -9.14 10.66 4.26
CA ASP A 70 -9.60 10.98 2.90
C ASP A 70 -10.98 10.37 2.61
N GLY A 71 -11.45 9.46 3.46
CA GLY A 71 -12.67 8.69 3.20
C GLY A 71 -12.44 7.67 2.09
N ASP A 72 -13.42 7.52 1.20
CA ASP A 72 -13.36 6.56 0.09
C ASP A 72 -12.32 6.98 -0.95
N LEU A 73 -11.53 6.00 -1.41
CA LEU A 73 -10.43 6.20 -2.34
C LEU A 73 -10.74 5.56 -3.71
N ASP A 74 -10.26 6.21 -4.77
CA ASP A 74 -10.29 5.61 -6.11
C ASP A 74 -9.29 4.45 -6.21
N VAL A 75 -9.73 3.37 -6.85
CA VAL A 75 -8.94 2.14 -7.00
C VAL A 75 -8.40 2.03 -8.41
N SER A 76 -7.07 2.12 -8.54
CA SER A 76 -6.37 1.81 -9.78
C SER A 76 -6.31 0.29 -9.96
N ILE A 77 -6.91 -0.22 -11.04
CA ILE A 77 -6.89 -1.63 -11.42
C ILE A 77 -5.96 -1.80 -12.62
N ARG A 78 -5.00 -2.71 -12.52
CA ARG A 78 -4.02 -3.04 -13.55
C ARG A 78 -3.99 -4.56 -13.79
N GLY A 79 -3.49 -4.95 -14.95
CA GLY A 79 -3.43 -6.36 -15.39
C GLY A 79 -4.38 -6.61 -16.55
N SER A 80 -3.89 -7.34 -17.54
CA SER A 80 -4.68 -7.77 -18.70
C SER A 80 -5.24 -9.16 -18.46
N TYR A 81 -6.49 -9.39 -18.85
CA TYR A 81 -7.13 -10.70 -18.83
C TYR A 81 -7.94 -10.92 -20.11
N ASP A 82 -8.07 -12.18 -20.52
CA ASP A 82 -8.90 -12.58 -21.67
C ASP A 82 -9.87 -13.69 -21.25
N VAL A 83 -11.14 -13.34 -21.08
CA VAL A 83 -12.19 -14.30 -20.71
C VAL A 83 -12.50 -15.30 -21.83
N LYS A 84 -11.96 -15.12 -23.03
CA LYS A 84 -12.13 -16.05 -24.16
C LYS A 84 -11.05 -17.13 -24.20
N LYS A 85 -10.01 -17.02 -23.37
CA LYS A 85 -8.89 -17.96 -23.33
C LYS A 85 -8.73 -18.51 -21.93
N ALA A 86 -8.75 -19.84 -21.82
CA ALA A 86 -8.44 -20.48 -20.56
C ALA A 86 -7.02 -20.12 -20.10
N GLY A 87 -6.86 -19.95 -18.79
CA GLY A 87 -5.63 -19.44 -18.22
C GLY A 87 -5.82 -18.83 -16.85
N THR A 88 -4.71 -18.49 -16.21
CA THR A 88 -4.71 -17.74 -14.95
C THR A 88 -4.17 -16.34 -15.22
N TYR A 89 -4.92 -15.33 -14.80
CA TYR A 89 -4.60 -13.92 -14.94
C TYR A 89 -4.49 -13.27 -13.57
N THR A 90 -3.46 -12.44 -13.38
CA THR A 90 -3.27 -11.66 -12.16
C THR A 90 -3.72 -10.23 -12.39
N ILE A 91 -4.62 -9.75 -11.54
CA ILE A 91 -5.16 -8.40 -11.57
C ILE A 91 -4.71 -7.70 -10.29
N THR A 92 -4.04 -6.57 -10.42
CA THR A 92 -3.49 -5.79 -9.30
C THR A 92 -4.35 -4.57 -9.04
N TYR A 93 -4.78 -4.41 -7.79
CA TYR A 93 -5.55 -3.29 -7.27
C TYR A 93 -4.64 -2.44 -6.40
N LYS A 94 -4.63 -1.14 -6.63
CA LYS A 94 -3.84 -0.18 -5.85
C LYS A 94 -4.68 1.03 -5.49
N VAL A 95 -4.58 1.46 -4.25
CA VAL A 95 -5.09 2.75 -3.76
C VAL A 95 -3.93 3.60 -3.27
N LYS A 96 -4.10 4.92 -3.34
CA LYS A 96 -3.16 5.91 -2.82
C LYS A 96 -3.95 7.01 -2.13
N ASP A 97 -3.57 7.37 -0.92
CA ASP A 97 -4.18 8.48 -0.18
C ASP A 97 -3.51 9.83 -0.53
N SER A 98 -4.06 10.95 -0.05
CA SER A 98 -3.49 12.29 -0.30
C SER A 98 -2.12 12.52 0.34
N SER A 99 -1.82 11.73 1.38
CA SER A 99 -0.54 11.77 2.11
C SER A 99 0.55 10.98 1.39
N GLY A 100 0.17 10.13 0.43
CA GLY A 100 1.07 9.36 -0.41
C GLY A 100 1.19 7.90 -0.02
N HIS A 101 0.53 7.45 1.05
CA HIS A 101 0.54 6.05 1.43
C HIS A 101 -0.27 5.21 0.44
N THR A 102 0.11 3.95 0.30
CA THR A 102 -0.51 3.04 -0.66
C THR A 102 -0.84 1.70 -0.06
N ALA A 103 -1.92 1.07 -0.54
CA ALA A 103 -2.23 -0.32 -0.29
C ALA A 103 -2.45 -1.05 -1.63
N THR A 104 -1.96 -2.29 -1.71
CA THR A 104 -2.02 -3.12 -2.91
C THR A 104 -2.62 -4.49 -2.59
N LYS A 105 -3.46 -5.01 -3.50
CA LYS A 105 -4.01 -6.37 -3.45
C LYS A 105 -4.03 -6.98 -4.84
N GLU A 106 -4.01 -8.30 -4.89
CA GLU A 106 -4.08 -9.05 -6.14
C GLU A 106 -5.31 -9.96 -6.14
N LEU A 107 -5.92 -10.10 -7.31
CA LEU A 107 -6.96 -11.06 -7.61
C LEU A 107 -6.44 -12.03 -8.68
N ARG A 108 -6.47 -13.32 -8.37
CA ARG A 108 -6.23 -14.39 -9.36
C ARG A 108 -7.53 -14.76 -10.05
N LEU A 109 -7.65 -14.44 -11.33
CA LEU A 109 -8.73 -14.88 -12.20
C LEU A 109 -8.31 -16.15 -12.92
N ILE A 110 -9.06 -17.23 -12.75
CA ILE A 110 -8.85 -18.50 -13.46
C ILE A 110 -10.01 -18.68 -14.44
N VAL A 111 -9.70 -18.68 -15.72
CA VAL A 111 -10.65 -18.99 -16.79
C VAL A 111 -10.47 -20.46 -17.15
N LYS A 112 -11.52 -21.25 -16.94
CA LYS A 112 -11.56 -22.69 -17.23
C LYS A 112 -12.20 -22.96 -18.58
N GLU A 113 -11.71 -23.96 -19.28
CA GLU A 113 -12.44 -24.50 -20.43
C GLU A 113 -13.74 -25.15 -19.96
N LYS A 114 -14.77 -25.05 -20.78
CA LYS A 114 -15.99 -25.83 -20.58
C LYS A 114 -15.71 -27.19 -21.22
N GLU A 115 -15.80 -28.26 -20.45
CA GLU A 115 -15.70 -29.60 -21.00
C GLU A 115 -16.85 -29.79 -22.00
N GLU A 116 -16.52 -29.92 -23.29
CA GLU A 116 -17.52 -30.30 -24.28
C GLU A 116 -17.93 -31.74 -23.96
N ALA A 117 -19.23 -31.96 -23.72
CA ALA A 117 -19.77 -33.30 -23.67
C ALA A 117 -19.38 -34.05 -24.96
N PRO A 118 -18.96 -35.32 -24.90
CA PRO A 118 -18.58 -36.07 -26.09
C PRO A 118 -19.72 -36.00 -27.10
N LYS A 119 -19.46 -35.41 -28.27
CA LYS A 119 -20.41 -35.47 -29.39
C LYS A 119 -20.55 -36.93 -29.78
N GLU A 120 -21.67 -37.53 -29.40
CA GLU A 120 -22.05 -38.89 -29.78
C GLU A 120 -22.08 -38.97 -31.31
N LYS A 121 -21.21 -39.82 -31.87
CA LYS A 121 -21.14 -40.08 -33.31
C LYS A 121 -22.34 -40.93 -33.70
N GLU A 122 -23.34 -40.34 -34.35
CA GLU A 122 -24.44 -41.10 -34.94
C GLU A 122 -23.93 -41.85 -36.21
N PRO A 123 -24.29 -43.14 -36.44
CA PRO A 123 -23.54 -44.02 -37.35
C PRO A 123 -24.20 -44.20 -38.72
N GLN A 124 -23.42 -44.18 -39.82
CA GLN A 124 -23.64 -45.03 -41.02
C GLN A 124 -22.32 -45.45 -41.68
N HIS A 125 -22.35 -46.66 -42.27
CA HIS A 125 -21.31 -47.67 -42.55
C HIS A 125 -21.21 -47.90 -44.10
N PRO A 126 -20.39 -48.80 -44.67
CA PRO A 126 -18.93 -49.02 -44.63
C PRO A 126 -18.24 -48.85 -46.01
N GLN A 127 -16.92 -48.66 -46.04
CA GLN A 127 -16.09 -49.27 -47.09
C GLN A 127 -14.86 -49.96 -46.49
N LYS A 128 -14.53 -51.06 -47.16
CA LYS A 128 -13.85 -52.27 -46.70
C LYS A 128 -12.33 -52.18 -46.88
N ALA A 129 -11.63 -52.71 -45.87
CA ALA A 129 -10.31 -53.35 -45.84
C ALA A 129 -9.09 -52.63 -46.45
N GLU A 130 -8.07 -52.37 -45.63
CA GLU A 130 -6.89 -53.26 -45.49
C GLU A 130 -6.00 -52.80 -44.31
N GLN A 131 -5.44 -53.78 -43.60
CA GLN A 131 -4.44 -53.70 -42.50
C GLN A 131 -3.18 -54.45 -42.99
N PRO A 132 -2.04 -54.54 -42.28
CA PRO A 132 -1.51 -53.74 -41.14
C PRO A 132 0.02 -53.44 -41.25
N SER A 133 0.59 -52.61 -40.37
CA SER A 133 2.00 -52.75 -39.91
C SER A 133 2.26 -51.82 -38.71
N THR A 134 2.10 -52.30 -37.47
CA THR A 134 3.14 -52.71 -36.50
C THR A 134 4.16 -51.63 -36.10
N ALA A 135 4.08 -51.15 -34.86
CA ALA A 135 5.10 -51.30 -33.80
C ALA A 135 5.07 -50.15 -32.75
N GLN A 136 4.90 -50.53 -31.49
CA GLN A 136 5.41 -49.84 -30.29
C GLN A 136 6.59 -50.69 -29.74
N PRO A 137 7.27 -50.32 -28.63
CA PRO A 137 7.94 -49.08 -28.19
C PRO A 137 9.41 -49.39 -27.79
N PRO A 138 10.19 -48.52 -27.10
CA PRO A 138 10.24 -48.52 -25.61
C PRO A 138 10.48 -47.10 -25.00
N LYS A 139 9.91 -46.69 -23.86
CA LYS A 139 10.18 -47.00 -22.42
C LYS A 139 11.55 -46.57 -21.86
N GLU A 140 11.47 -46.02 -20.62
CA GLU A 140 12.47 -45.80 -19.56
C GLU A 140 12.97 -44.35 -19.35
N GLN A 141 12.60 -43.70 -18.22
CA GLN A 141 13.25 -43.68 -16.88
C GLN A 141 14.43 -42.68 -16.89
N ASP A 142 14.73 -41.83 -15.91
CA ASP A 142 14.55 -41.83 -14.46
C ASP A 142 15.08 -40.46 -13.93
N THR A 143 14.93 -40.23 -12.63
CA THR A 143 15.77 -39.42 -11.72
C THR A 143 15.26 -38.07 -11.17
N THR A 144 14.90 -38.21 -9.91
CA THR A 144 14.74 -37.31 -8.77
C THR A 144 16.01 -36.52 -8.39
N THR A 145 15.80 -35.34 -7.78
CA THR A 145 16.33 -34.91 -6.44
C THR A 145 17.07 -33.56 -6.41
N GLY A 146 16.68 -32.72 -5.44
CA GLY A 146 17.59 -31.86 -4.65
C GLY A 146 17.55 -30.36 -4.97
N SER A 147 16.83 -29.52 -4.21
CA SER A 147 17.24 -28.90 -2.93
C SER A 147 18.14 -27.67 -3.09
N ALA A 148 17.64 -26.50 -2.67
CA ALA A 148 18.43 -25.48 -1.95
C ALA A 148 17.53 -24.33 -1.44
N LEU A 149 17.63 -24.10 -0.13
CA LEU A 149 17.16 -22.91 0.59
C LEU A 149 18.05 -21.68 0.26
N ALA A 150 17.48 -20.47 0.36
CA ALA A 150 18.22 -19.22 0.49
C ALA A 150 17.37 -18.18 1.28
N PRO A 151 17.98 -17.20 1.97
CA PRO A 151 17.65 -16.87 3.36
C PRO A 151 16.77 -15.63 3.59
N GLU A 152 16.37 -15.56 4.86
CA GLU A 152 15.58 -14.58 5.60
C GLU A 152 16.23 -13.18 5.63
N ALA A 153 15.44 -12.14 5.38
CA ALA A 153 15.87 -10.73 5.45
C ALA A 153 15.55 -10.14 6.82
N GLU A 154 16.60 -9.70 7.52
CA GLU A 154 16.56 -9.08 8.84
C GLU A 154 15.96 -7.66 8.76
N LYS A 155 15.01 -7.36 9.67
CA LYS A 155 14.30 -6.08 9.77
C LYS A 155 15.11 -5.10 10.63
N PRO A 156 15.26 -3.82 10.26
CA PRO A 156 15.96 -2.85 11.10
C PRO A 156 15.27 -2.69 12.46
N GLN A 157 16.04 -2.87 13.53
CA GLN A 157 15.64 -2.72 14.91
C GLN A 157 15.59 -1.23 15.27
N GLU A 158 14.43 -0.74 15.71
CA GLU A 158 14.24 0.60 16.26
C GLU A 158 15.12 0.76 17.53
N PRO A 159 15.91 1.84 17.68
CA PRO A 159 16.79 1.97 18.84
C PRO A 159 15.96 2.14 20.12
N ALA A 160 16.29 1.32 21.13
CA ALA A 160 15.70 1.37 22.47
C ALA A 160 15.83 2.77 23.10
N PRO A 161 14.86 3.22 23.92
CA PRO A 161 14.90 4.53 24.55
C PRO A 161 16.07 4.61 25.53
N SER A 162 17.04 5.46 25.21
CA SER A 162 18.12 5.82 26.14
C SER A 162 17.63 6.86 27.14
N ILE A 163 18.13 6.71 28.35
CA ILE A 163 17.65 7.31 29.60
C ILE A 163 17.71 8.86 29.55
N GLY A 164 16.61 9.51 29.94
CA GLY A 164 16.57 10.92 30.36
C GLY A 164 15.96 11.94 29.38
N VAL A 165 15.60 11.52 28.17
CA VAL A 165 15.11 12.44 27.14
C VAL A 165 13.57 12.43 27.09
N GLN A 166 12.94 13.55 27.45
CA GLN A 166 11.49 13.71 27.29
C GLN A 166 11.14 14.14 25.86
N THR A 167 10.19 13.44 25.24
CA THR A 167 9.72 13.72 23.89
C THR A 167 8.20 13.78 23.82
N TRP A 168 7.68 14.67 22.98
CA TRP A 168 6.25 14.76 22.64
C TRP A 168 6.10 14.55 21.14
N LEU A 169 5.66 13.36 20.76
CA LEU A 169 5.55 12.92 19.37
C LEU A 169 4.13 13.13 18.84
N PHE A 170 4.02 13.55 17.58
CA PHE A 170 2.72 13.74 16.92
C PHE A 170 1.98 12.43 16.69
N ALA A 171 2.73 11.33 16.51
CA ALA A 171 2.17 9.97 16.42
C ALA A 171 1.39 9.57 17.68
N ASN A 172 1.67 10.19 18.83
CA ASN A 172 0.98 9.95 20.10
C ASN A 172 -0.23 10.87 20.31
N GLY A 173 -0.70 11.54 19.25
CA GLY A 173 -1.86 12.43 19.29
C GLY A 173 -1.55 13.86 19.74
N GLU A 174 -0.27 14.22 19.87
CA GLU A 174 0.12 15.61 20.12
C GLU A 174 0.01 16.44 18.84
N SER A 175 -0.51 17.67 18.95
CA SER A 175 -0.39 18.65 17.87
C SER A 175 0.97 19.36 17.95
N PHE A 176 1.32 20.09 16.90
CA PHE A 176 2.53 20.93 16.90
C PHE A 176 2.55 21.91 18.08
N SER A 177 1.39 22.54 18.38
CA SER A 177 1.27 23.48 19.50
C SER A 177 1.29 22.78 20.85
N SER A 178 0.54 21.68 21.03
CA SER A 178 0.47 20.98 22.32
C SER A 178 1.81 20.35 22.70
N ALA A 179 2.53 19.77 21.73
CA ALA A 179 3.87 19.23 21.94
C ALA A 179 4.87 20.32 22.34
N GLN A 180 4.83 21.48 21.68
CA GLN A 180 5.72 22.61 21.98
C GLN A 180 5.44 23.19 23.36
N GLU A 181 4.17 23.40 23.71
CA GLU A 181 3.74 23.88 25.02
C GLU A 181 4.18 22.93 26.14
N LYS A 182 3.94 21.62 25.97
CA LYS A 182 4.36 20.61 26.95
C LYS A 182 5.87 20.54 27.11
N CYS A 183 6.62 20.65 26.01
CA CYS A 183 8.08 20.70 26.06
C CYS A 183 8.59 21.91 26.84
N ASN A 184 8.06 23.10 26.55
CA ASN A 184 8.45 24.32 27.24
C ASN A 184 8.07 24.28 28.73
N ALA A 185 6.88 23.75 29.06
CA ALA A 185 6.44 23.59 30.44
C ALA A 185 7.36 22.65 31.23
N ALA A 186 7.73 21.51 30.63
CA ALA A 186 8.65 20.55 31.25
C ALA A 186 10.07 21.13 31.41
N GLY A 187 10.55 21.86 30.41
CA GLY A 187 11.83 22.56 30.48
C GLY A 187 11.85 23.62 31.58
N ALA A 188 10.81 24.44 31.68
CA ALA A 188 10.67 25.43 32.75
C ALA A 188 10.62 24.78 34.14
N ALA A 189 9.88 23.69 34.28
CA ALA A 189 9.76 22.93 35.53
C ALA A 189 11.09 22.29 35.98
N SER A 190 12.02 22.05 35.05
CA SER A 190 13.34 21.49 35.38
C SER A 190 14.24 22.45 36.16
N GLY A 191 13.99 23.76 36.11
CA GLY A 191 14.86 24.79 36.70
C GLY A 191 16.23 24.93 36.03
N ARG A 192 16.49 24.20 34.92
CA ARG A 192 17.74 24.25 34.15
C ARG A 192 17.55 25.08 32.88
N ARG A 193 18.64 25.47 32.23
CA ARG A 193 18.51 25.96 30.85
C ARG A 193 18.03 24.81 29.99
N TYR A 194 17.22 25.11 29.00
CA TYR A 194 16.67 24.07 28.15
C TYR A 194 16.46 24.58 26.72
N GLN A 195 16.32 23.63 25.81
CA GLN A 195 15.89 23.88 24.45
C GLN A 195 14.88 22.79 24.03
N CYS A 196 13.80 23.23 23.41
CA CYS A 196 12.84 22.34 22.76
C CYS A 196 13.22 22.20 21.29
N ASN A 197 13.86 21.10 20.94
CA ASN A 197 14.31 20.82 19.59
C ASN A 197 13.24 20.06 18.80
N VAL A 198 12.98 20.51 17.57
CA VAL A 198 12.06 19.81 16.66
C VAL A 198 12.72 18.51 16.21
N LEU A 199 11.97 17.42 16.27
CA LEU A 199 12.35 16.12 15.73
C LEU A 199 11.83 16.01 14.29
N GLN A 200 12.64 15.38 13.44
CA GLN A 200 12.30 15.08 12.05
C GLN A 200 12.63 13.61 11.76
N ASP A 201 11.88 12.99 10.84
CA ASP A 201 12.26 11.70 10.26
C ASP A 201 13.28 11.86 9.11
N ASP A 202 13.68 10.75 8.51
CA ASP A 202 14.63 10.73 7.39
C ASP A 202 14.12 11.47 6.13
N ALA A 203 12.81 11.73 6.04
CA ALA A 203 12.20 12.50 4.97
C ALA A 203 12.09 14.00 5.29
N GLY A 204 12.60 14.43 6.46
CA GLY A 204 12.51 15.82 6.93
C GLY A 204 11.12 16.21 7.44
N ILE A 205 10.22 15.25 7.63
CA ILE A 205 8.87 15.49 8.15
C ILE A 205 8.97 15.65 9.67
N TYR A 206 8.31 16.67 10.21
CA TYR A 206 8.37 16.96 11.64
C TYR A 206 7.58 15.89 12.41
N THR A 207 8.21 15.26 13.40
CA THR A 207 7.65 14.12 14.14
C THR A 207 7.34 14.43 15.60
N GLY A 208 7.86 15.54 16.13
CA GLY A 208 7.60 15.95 17.51
C GLY A 208 8.59 16.98 18.05
N TYR A 209 8.64 17.10 19.37
CA TYR A 209 9.62 17.89 20.10
C TYR A 209 10.39 17.04 21.11
N ARG A 210 11.65 17.38 21.31
CA ARG A 210 12.54 16.82 22.34
C ARG A 210 13.01 17.92 23.28
N LEU A 211 12.92 17.65 24.57
CA LEU A 211 13.50 18.53 25.59
C LEU A 211 14.98 18.17 25.80
N ASP A 212 15.85 19.12 25.48
CA ASP A 212 17.28 19.04 25.78
C ASP A 212 17.61 20.00 26.92
N LEU A 213 17.95 19.45 28.10
CA LEU A 213 18.38 20.23 29.27
C LEU A 213 19.88 20.54 29.16
N ARG A 214 20.27 21.74 29.60
CA ARG A 214 21.63 22.27 29.61
C ARG A 214 22.03 22.72 31.00
#